data_AF-K1SB02-F1
#
_entry.id   AF-K1SB02-F1
#
_cell.length_a   1.000
_cell.length_b   1.000
_cell.length_c   1.000
_cell.angle_alpha   90.00
_cell.angle_beta   90.00
_cell.angle_gamma   90.00
#
_symmetry.space_group_name_H-M   'P 1'
#
loop_
_entity.id
_entity.type
_entity.pdbx_description
1 polymer ?
#
loop_
_entity_poly.entity_id
_entity_poly.type
_entity_poly.pdbx_seq_one_letter_code
_entity_poly.pdbx_strand_id
1 'polypeptide(L)'
;MYNNISLCFILLFGGSMIRSVDPQHTTKELAIMKAFMDKDFLLETPTAQHLYHDYAETLPIVDYHCHIPPQEIYEDRRFENIAQVWLGGHQVLADGSDYYFGDHYKWRVMRSNGVPEEYITGDKPDRERFQKFAEALEMAIGNPMYTWCHLELKKYFGYNGVLNGDTAEEVWNLCNDKLQHDPKMTVRGLIEQSNVAMVGTTDDPIDSLEWHKKIKEDP
;
A
#
# COMPACT_ATOMS: atom_id res chain seq x y z
N MET A 1 9.39 16.78 4.55
CA MET A 1 9.02 16.17 3.25
C MET A 1 9.11 14.66 3.51
N TYR A 2 8.04 14.10 4.08
CA TYR A 2 8.06 12.77 4.67
C TYR A 2 7.48 11.76 3.67
N ASN A 3 8.37 10.99 3.05
CA ASN A 3 8.00 9.85 2.20
C ASN A 3 7.72 8.66 3.11
N ASN A 4 6.47 8.20 3.23
CA ASN A 4 6.18 6.93 3.88
C ASN A 4 5.64 5.91 2.89
N ILE A 5 6.44 4.85 2.72
CA ILE A 5 6.19 3.51 2.20
C ILE A 5 5.30 3.47 0.96
N SER A 6 5.96 3.67 -0.17
CA SER A 6 5.70 2.83 -1.33
C SER A 6 7.00 2.12 -1.68
N LEU A 7 6.98 0.78 -1.66
CA LEU A 7 8.16 -0.04 -1.94
C LEU A 7 8.75 0.36 -3.29
N CYS A 8 9.97 0.87 -3.23
CA CYS A 8 10.77 1.28 -4.37
C CYS A 8 11.32 0.02 -5.06
N PHE A 9 10.70 -0.43 -6.16
CA PHE A 9 11.38 -1.26 -7.16
C PHE A 9 10.75 -1.12 -8.57
N ILE A 10 11.65 -1.00 -9.55
CA ILE A 10 11.53 -1.12 -11.01
C ILE A 10 11.29 0.19 -11.80
N LEU A 11 12.42 0.79 -12.21
CA LEU A 11 12.60 1.46 -13.50
C LEU A 11 13.34 0.49 -14.43
N LEU A 12 12.76 0.18 -15.61
CA LEU A 12 13.38 0.22 -16.95
C LEU A 12 12.69 -0.71 -17.97
N PHE A 13 12.56 -0.18 -19.19
CA PHE A 13 12.02 -0.75 -20.44
C PHE A 13 10.49 -0.90 -20.46
N GLY A 14 9.74 -0.43 -21.46
CA GLY A 14 10.06 -0.04 -22.83
C GLY A 14 8.80 -0.41 -23.64
N GLY A 15 8.19 0.55 -24.32
CA GLY A 15 6.82 0.43 -24.84
C GLY A 15 6.57 -0.80 -25.72
N SER A 16 5.34 -1.33 -25.63
CA SER A 16 4.82 -2.23 -26.65
C SER A 16 3.72 -1.53 -27.44
N MET A 17 4.04 -1.32 -28.72
CA MET A 17 3.12 -0.97 -29.80
C MET A 17 1.92 -1.93 -29.81
N ILE A 18 0.75 -1.33 -29.97
CA ILE A 18 -0.47 -1.99 -30.44
C ILE A 18 -0.14 -2.61 -31.81
N ARG A 19 0.02 -3.94 -31.89
CA ARG A 19 0.04 -4.67 -33.16
C ARG A 19 -1.38 -5.06 -33.53
N SER A 20 -1.79 -4.63 -34.72
CA SER A 20 -3.01 -5.10 -35.38
C SER A 20 -2.96 -6.63 -35.54
N VAL A 21 -4.02 -7.32 -35.10
CA VAL A 21 -4.14 -8.78 -35.19
C VAL A 21 -4.57 -9.17 -36.60
N ASP A 22 -3.75 -9.98 -37.27
CA ASP A 22 -4.06 -10.65 -38.54
C ASP A 22 -4.97 -11.87 -38.29
N PRO A 23 -6.13 -12.02 -38.95
CA PRO A 23 -7.14 -13.02 -38.59
C PRO A 23 -6.84 -14.49 -38.95
N GLN A 24 -5.70 -14.84 -39.56
CA GLN A 24 -5.55 -16.16 -40.22
C GLN A 24 -4.66 -17.21 -39.53
N HIS A 25 -4.19 -16.99 -38.31
CA HIS A 25 -3.46 -18.02 -37.53
C HIS A 25 -4.07 -18.25 -36.14
N THR A 26 -5.30 -18.75 -36.09
CA THR A 26 -5.93 -19.24 -34.85
C THR A 26 -5.53 -20.70 -34.60
N THR A 27 -4.29 -20.92 -34.15
CA THR A 27 -3.99 -22.09 -33.33
C THR A 27 -4.69 -21.92 -31.98
N LYS A 28 -5.36 -22.98 -31.51
CA LYS A 28 -6.08 -23.08 -30.23
C LYS A 28 -5.15 -22.96 -29.01
N GLU A 29 -4.46 -21.84 -28.86
CA GLU A 29 -4.17 -21.33 -27.53
C GLU A 29 -5.33 -20.39 -27.23
N LEU A 30 -6.34 -20.89 -26.49
CA LEU A 30 -7.13 -19.98 -25.67
C LEU A 30 -6.08 -19.23 -24.86
N ALA A 31 -5.83 -17.96 -25.18
CA ALA A 31 -5.14 -17.08 -24.28
C ALA A 31 -6.02 -17.06 -23.02
N ILE A 32 -5.70 -17.91 -22.05
CA ILE A 32 -6.28 -17.86 -20.72
C ILE A 32 -5.83 -16.49 -20.23
N MET A 33 -6.75 -15.51 -20.28
CA MET A 33 -6.50 -14.20 -19.71
C MET A 33 -6.11 -14.44 -18.27
N LYS A 34 -4.85 -14.16 -17.94
CA LYS A 34 -4.36 -14.18 -16.58
C LYS A 34 -5.26 -13.29 -15.74
N ALA A 35 -5.64 -13.76 -14.56
CA ALA A 35 -6.40 -12.92 -13.65
C ALA A 35 -5.53 -11.71 -13.29
N PHE A 36 -6.17 -10.55 -13.11
CA PHE A 36 -5.48 -9.36 -12.64
C PHE A 36 -4.78 -9.69 -11.32
N MET A 37 -3.47 -9.48 -11.28
CA MET A 37 -2.63 -9.76 -10.12
C MET A 37 -2.74 -11.20 -9.59
N ASP A 38 -2.70 -12.17 -10.50
CA ASP A 38 -2.55 -13.58 -10.13
C ASP A 38 -1.22 -13.86 -9.41
N LYS A 39 -1.00 -15.13 -9.04
CA LYS A 39 0.22 -15.56 -8.35
C LYS A 39 1.51 -15.31 -9.16
N ASP A 40 1.42 -15.20 -10.49
CA ASP A 40 2.56 -15.01 -11.38
C ASP A 40 2.60 -13.55 -11.91
N PHE A 41 2.03 -12.61 -11.15
CA PHE A 41 2.00 -11.18 -11.50
C PHE A 41 3.43 -10.64 -11.71
N LEU A 42 3.66 -10.01 -12.86
CA LEU A 42 4.98 -9.57 -13.36
C LEU A 42 5.99 -10.69 -13.67
N LEU A 43 5.62 -11.97 -13.50
CA LEU A 43 6.47 -13.14 -13.79
C LEU A 43 6.11 -13.74 -15.15
N GLU A 44 6.74 -13.20 -16.20
CA GLU A 44 6.41 -13.54 -17.60
C GLU A 44 7.06 -14.85 -18.11
N THR A 45 8.03 -15.41 -17.39
CA THR A 45 8.78 -16.61 -17.83
C THR A 45 8.81 -17.70 -16.76
N PRO A 46 8.95 -18.98 -17.15
CA PRO A 46 9.14 -20.07 -16.18
C PRO A 46 10.36 -19.86 -15.29
N THR A 47 11.43 -19.27 -15.81
CA THR A 47 12.62 -18.91 -15.02
C THR A 47 12.31 -17.85 -13.97
N ALA A 48 11.55 -16.80 -14.32
CA ALA A 48 11.13 -15.78 -13.36
C ALA A 48 10.24 -16.37 -12.25
N GLN A 49 9.30 -17.25 -12.63
CA GLN A 49 8.44 -17.98 -11.69
C GLN A 49 9.26 -18.85 -10.73
N HIS A 50 10.18 -19.65 -11.25
CA HIS A 50 11.07 -20.48 -10.44
C HIS A 50 11.93 -19.65 -9.47
N LEU A 51 12.60 -18.60 -9.96
CA LEU A 51 13.45 -17.75 -9.12
C LEU A 51 12.66 -17.04 -8.01
N TYR A 52 11.44 -16.59 -8.31
CA TYR A 52 10.61 -15.91 -7.32
C TYR A 52 10.00 -16.89 -6.31
N HIS A 53 9.23 -17.88 -6.76
CA HIS A 53 8.47 -18.76 -5.87
C HIS A 53 9.36 -19.70 -5.05
N ASP A 54 10.43 -20.23 -5.65
CA ASP A 54 11.24 -21.25 -4.97
C ASP A 54 12.30 -20.63 -4.06
N TYR A 55 12.65 -19.36 -4.26
CA TYR A 55 13.72 -18.69 -3.51
C TYR A 55 13.32 -17.34 -2.92
N ALA A 56 12.84 -16.39 -3.71
CA ALA A 56 12.66 -15.01 -3.24
C ALA A 56 11.45 -14.81 -2.32
N GLU A 57 10.32 -15.47 -2.60
CA GLU A 57 9.01 -15.22 -1.99
C GLU A 57 9.01 -15.43 -0.46
N THR A 58 9.84 -16.34 0.04
CA THR A 58 9.88 -16.70 1.47
C THR A 58 10.97 -15.96 2.27
N LEU A 59 11.82 -15.19 1.60
CA LEU A 59 12.90 -14.46 2.26
C LEU A 59 12.32 -13.35 3.15
N PRO A 60 12.95 -13.07 4.31
CA PRO A 60 12.54 -11.96 5.14
C PRO A 60 12.87 -10.61 4.47
N ILE A 61 12.06 -9.61 4.79
CA ILE A 61 12.29 -8.23 4.38
C ILE A 61 13.31 -7.59 5.33
N VAL A 62 14.35 -7.00 4.75
CA VAL A 62 15.28 -6.10 5.46
C VAL A 62 15.00 -4.69 4.96
N ASP A 63 14.14 -3.98 5.69
CA ASP A 63 13.74 -2.61 5.36
C ASP A 63 14.70 -1.62 6.02
N TYR A 64 15.93 -1.56 5.50
CA TYR A 64 17.03 -0.79 6.10
C TYR A 64 16.80 0.73 6.08
N HIS A 65 15.77 1.23 5.41
CA HIS A 65 15.40 2.63 5.37
C HIS A 65 13.90 2.83 5.12
N CYS A 66 13.22 3.34 6.14
CA CYS A 66 11.83 3.76 6.10
C CYS A 66 11.61 5.01 6.94
N HIS A 67 10.35 5.46 6.99
CA HIS A 67 9.91 6.60 7.80
C HIS A 67 8.75 6.23 8.74
N ILE A 68 8.57 4.94 9.06
CA ILE A 68 7.54 4.51 10.01
C ILE A 68 7.82 5.17 11.36
N PRO A 69 6.83 5.83 12.00
CA PRO A 69 7.04 6.43 13.31
C PRO A 69 7.42 5.36 14.36
N PRO A 70 8.60 5.46 15.00
CA PRO A 70 9.02 4.52 16.04
C PRO A 70 8.01 4.42 17.19
N GLN A 71 7.33 5.53 17.50
CA GLN A 71 6.27 5.57 18.51
C GLN A 71 5.12 4.63 18.17
N GLU A 72 4.62 4.65 16.92
CA GLU A 72 3.50 3.80 16.51
C GLU A 72 3.87 2.31 16.50
N ILE A 73 5.14 2.00 16.24
CA ILE A 73 5.68 0.64 16.39
C ILE A 73 5.64 0.25 17.87
N TYR A 74 6.17 1.10 18.76
CA TYR A 74 6.23 0.80 20.19
C TYR A 74 4.82 0.64 20.79
N GLU A 75 3.92 1.57 20.52
CA GLU A 75 2.54 1.57 21.02
C GLU A 75 1.64 0.52 20.36
N ASP A 76 2.16 -0.17 19.33
CA ASP A 76 1.45 -1.14 18.50
C ASP A 76 0.09 -0.60 18.01
N ARG A 77 0.16 0.57 17.36
CA ARG A 77 -1.04 1.33 16.97
C ARG A 77 -2.02 0.47 16.17
N ARG A 78 -3.30 0.59 16.51
CA ARG A 78 -4.43 0.13 15.68
C ARG A 78 -5.05 1.31 14.95
N PHE A 79 -5.33 1.15 13.66
CA PHE A 79 -6.01 2.18 12.85
C PHE A 79 -7.52 2.03 12.98
N GLU A 80 -8.26 3.15 13.00
CA GLU A 80 -9.72 3.12 13.13
C GLU A 80 -10.40 2.70 11.81
N ASN A 81 -9.80 3.06 10.68
CA ASN A 81 -10.35 2.79 9.36
C ASN A 81 -9.26 2.81 8.27
N ILE A 82 -9.61 2.33 7.07
CA ILE A 82 -8.68 2.22 5.95
C ILE A 82 -8.16 3.58 5.46
N ALA A 83 -8.94 4.66 5.55
CA ALA A 83 -8.45 5.98 5.14
C ALA A 83 -7.29 6.43 6.03
N GLN A 84 -7.31 6.15 7.33
CA GLN A 84 -6.21 6.50 8.22
C GLN A 84 -4.91 5.77 7.85
N VAL A 85 -4.95 4.46 7.60
CA VAL A 85 -3.73 3.71 7.24
C VAL A 85 -3.25 3.99 5.82
N TRP A 86 -4.15 4.28 4.87
CA TRP A 86 -3.77 4.52 3.47
C TRP A 86 -3.50 5.99 3.14
N LEU A 87 -4.43 6.87 3.47
CA LEU A 87 -4.37 8.29 3.13
C LEU A 87 -3.71 9.11 4.22
N GLY A 88 -3.58 8.56 5.43
CA GLY A 88 -3.15 9.30 6.59
C GLY A 88 -4.04 10.50 6.88
N GLY A 89 -3.47 11.51 7.53
CA GLY A 89 -4.21 12.67 7.96
C GLY A 89 -3.40 13.60 8.84
N HIS A 90 -4.08 14.67 9.24
CA HIS A 90 -3.58 15.58 10.26
C HIS A 90 -3.70 14.93 11.63
N GLN A 91 -2.62 14.93 12.40
CA GLN A 91 -2.61 14.50 13.79
C GLN A 91 -1.89 15.55 14.64
N VAL A 92 -2.41 15.75 15.84
CA VAL A 92 -1.73 16.53 16.87
C VAL A 92 -1.32 15.55 17.95
N LEU A 93 -0.01 15.42 18.19
CA LEU A 93 0.51 14.52 19.21
C LEU A 93 0.29 15.11 20.61
N ALA A 94 0.45 14.28 21.64
CA ALA A 94 0.21 14.66 23.03
C ALA A 94 1.11 15.80 23.54
N ASP A 95 2.27 15.99 22.91
CA ASP A 95 3.20 17.10 23.19
C ASP A 95 2.82 18.41 22.48
N GLY A 96 1.73 18.41 21.71
CA GLY A 96 1.24 19.56 20.94
C GLY A 96 1.89 19.71 19.58
N SER A 97 2.79 18.80 19.18
CA SER A 97 3.35 18.80 17.83
C SER A 97 2.29 18.45 16.79
N ASP A 98 2.33 19.20 15.69
CA ASP A 98 1.45 19.02 14.54
C ASP A 98 2.17 18.15 13.50
N TYR A 99 1.56 17.03 13.13
CA TYR A 99 2.13 16.06 12.22
C TYR A 99 1.11 15.63 11.18
N TYR A 100 1.49 15.74 9.91
CA TYR A 100 0.74 15.16 8.81
C TYR A 100 1.46 13.90 8.35
N PHE A 101 0.80 12.76 8.53
CA PHE A 101 1.30 11.45 8.13
C PHE A 101 0.49 10.92 6.95
N GLY A 102 1.04 9.95 6.23
CA GLY A 102 0.38 9.32 5.10
C GLY A 102 1.20 9.36 3.83
N ASP A 103 0.67 8.67 2.82
CA ASP A 103 1.33 8.51 1.53
C ASP A 103 0.83 9.59 0.54
N HIS A 104 1.68 10.57 0.29
CA HIS A 104 1.40 11.69 -0.60
C HIS A 104 1.28 11.29 -2.09
N TYR A 105 1.66 10.07 -2.49
CA TYR A 105 1.38 9.60 -3.85
C TYR A 105 -0.14 9.46 -4.09
N LYS A 106 -0.89 8.99 -3.08
CA LYS A 106 -2.37 8.91 -3.14
C LYS A 106 -2.99 10.30 -3.27
N TRP A 107 -2.52 11.25 -2.47
CA TRP A 107 -2.96 12.65 -2.56
C TRP A 107 -2.64 13.26 -3.92
N ARG A 108 -1.46 12.97 -4.47
CA ARG A 108 -1.09 13.45 -5.80
C ARG A 108 -2.00 12.88 -6.88
N VAL A 109 -2.35 11.60 -6.82
CA VAL A 109 -3.33 11.00 -7.74
C VAL A 109 -4.69 11.69 -7.62
N MET A 110 -5.18 11.92 -6.40
CA MET A 110 -6.43 12.64 -6.16
C MET A 110 -6.41 14.06 -6.74
N ARG A 111 -5.35 14.85 -6.46
CA ARG A 111 -5.17 16.21 -7.01
C ARG A 111 -5.09 16.20 -8.54
N SER A 112 -4.34 15.26 -9.12
CA SER A 112 -4.23 15.11 -10.57
C SER A 112 -5.56 14.72 -11.23
N ASN A 113 -6.46 14.06 -10.51
CA ASN A 113 -7.81 13.75 -10.96
C ASN A 113 -8.85 14.83 -10.60
N GLY A 114 -8.41 16.01 -10.15
CA GLY A 114 -9.30 17.16 -9.88
C GLY A 114 -10.13 17.05 -8.60
N VAL A 115 -9.77 16.15 -7.66
CA VAL A 115 -10.46 16.06 -6.36
C VAL A 115 -10.19 17.34 -5.55
N PRO A 116 -11.22 17.98 -4.95
CA PRO A 116 -11.02 19.16 -4.11
C PRO A 116 -10.14 18.88 -2.89
N GLU A 117 -9.26 19.83 -2.53
CA GLU A 117 -8.26 19.65 -1.47
C GLU A 117 -8.87 19.33 -0.09
N GLU A 118 -10.11 19.77 0.17
CA GLU A 118 -10.85 19.45 1.39
C GLU A 118 -11.04 17.93 1.62
N TYR A 119 -11.10 17.13 0.54
CA TYR A 119 -11.18 15.66 0.59
C TYR A 119 -9.81 14.98 0.63
N ILE A 120 -8.72 15.73 0.54
CA ILE A 120 -7.37 15.20 0.47
C ILE A 120 -6.67 15.44 1.80
N THR A 121 -6.40 16.72 2.10
CA THR A 121 -5.74 17.13 3.35
C THR A 121 -6.57 18.05 4.23
N GLY A 122 -7.82 18.34 3.86
CA GLY A 122 -8.75 19.08 4.71
C GLY A 122 -9.42 18.21 5.78
N ASP A 123 -10.59 18.67 6.22
CA ASP A 123 -11.33 18.19 7.39
C ASP A 123 -12.55 17.32 7.02
N LYS A 124 -12.66 16.87 5.76
CA LYS A 124 -13.74 15.97 5.35
C LYS A 124 -13.67 14.62 6.05
N PRO A 125 -14.83 13.97 6.31
CA PRO A 125 -14.85 12.65 6.94
C PRO A 125 -14.07 11.60 6.15
N ASP A 126 -13.38 10.71 6.86
CA ASP A 126 -12.54 9.65 6.29
C ASP A 126 -13.26 8.78 5.25
N ARG A 127 -14.55 8.49 5.46
CA ARG A 127 -15.36 7.72 4.50
C ARG A 127 -15.51 8.45 3.17
N GLU A 128 -15.73 9.77 3.20
CA GLU A 128 -15.86 10.60 2.01
C GLU A 128 -14.50 10.74 1.30
N ARG A 129 -13.42 10.91 2.07
CA ARG A 129 -12.04 10.94 1.56
C ARG A 129 -11.69 9.63 0.83
N PHE A 130 -12.02 8.48 1.43
CA PHE A 130 -11.82 7.17 0.81
C PHE A 130 -12.65 6.99 -0.47
N GLN A 131 -13.91 7.45 -0.49
CA GLN A 131 -14.74 7.42 -1.70
C GLN A 131 -14.05 8.17 -2.85
N LYS A 132 -13.58 9.39 -2.58
CA LYS A 132 -12.89 10.21 -3.58
C LYS A 132 -11.57 9.60 -4.03
N PHE A 133 -10.87 8.91 -3.14
CA PHE A 133 -9.68 8.17 -3.53
C PHE A 133 -10.01 7.00 -4.46
N ALA A 134 -11.04 6.20 -4.15
CA ALA A 134 -11.45 5.08 -4.98
C ALA A 134 -11.90 5.52 -6.40
N GLU A 135 -12.66 6.61 -6.50
CA GLU A 135 -13.03 7.26 -7.76
C GLU A 135 -11.80 7.74 -8.55
N ALA A 136 -10.76 8.22 -7.86
CA ALA A 136 -9.53 8.67 -8.51
C ALA A 136 -8.59 7.52 -8.92
N LEU A 137 -8.56 6.44 -8.14
CA LEU A 137 -7.72 5.27 -8.41
C LEU A 137 -8.11 4.57 -9.70
N GLU A 138 -9.40 4.55 -10.05
CA GLU A 138 -9.88 3.98 -11.32
C GLU A 138 -9.22 4.62 -12.55
N MET A 139 -8.92 5.93 -12.47
CA MET A 139 -8.24 6.68 -13.54
C MET A 139 -6.72 6.50 -13.53
N ALA A 140 -6.17 5.74 -12.59
CA ALA A 140 -4.73 5.56 -12.39
C ALA A 140 -4.16 4.31 -13.07
N ILE A 141 -4.86 3.70 -14.04
CA ILE A 141 -4.35 2.56 -14.81
C ILE A 141 -3.02 2.96 -15.51
N GLY A 142 -1.97 2.19 -15.27
CA GLY A 142 -0.61 2.48 -15.74
C GLY A 142 0.24 3.28 -14.74
N ASN A 143 -0.37 3.86 -13.70
CA ASN A 143 0.34 4.39 -12.54
C ASN A 143 0.59 3.23 -11.54
N PRO A 144 1.78 3.14 -10.91
CA PRO A 144 2.05 2.08 -9.96
C PRO A 144 1.13 2.10 -8.73
N MET A 145 0.50 3.23 -8.41
CA MET A 145 -0.56 3.32 -7.39
C MET A 145 -1.68 2.30 -7.61
N TYR A 146 -2.04 2.04 -8.86
CA TYR A 146 -3.04 1.03 -9.19
C TYR A 146 -2.58 -0.36 -8.72
N THR A 147 -1.31 -0.70 -8.93
CA THR A 147 -0.77 -1.99 -8.49
C THR A 147 -0.62 -2.06 -6.98
N TRP A 148 -0.08 -1.02 -6.34
CA TRP A 148 0.17 -1.00 -4.90
C TRP A 148 -1.11 -1.18 -4.08
N CYS A 149 -2.17 -0.40 -4.38
CA CYS A 149 -3.43 -0.49 -3.66
C CYS A 149 -4.04 -1.90 -3.73
N HIS A 150 -4.04 -2.52 -4.92
CA HIS A 150 -4.60 -3.86 -5.08
C HIS A 150 -3.70 -4.95 -4.47
N LEU A 151 -2.37 -4.73 -4.38
CA LEU A 151 -1.45 -5.65 -3.70
C LEU A 151 -1.72 -5.64 -2.19
N GLU A 152 -1.89 -4.44 -1.62
CA GLU A 152 -2.20 -4.23 -0.21
C GLU A 152 -3.57 -4.82 0.15
N LEU A 153 -4.60 -4.56 -0.67
CA LEU A 153 -5.94 -5.13 -0.52
C LEU A 153 -5.92 -6.66 -0.54
N LYS A 154 -5.18 -7.26 -1.47
CA LYS A 154 -5.07 -8.72 -1.57
C LYS A 154 -4.30 -9.31 -0.39
N LYS A 155 -3.13 -8.74 -0.06
CA LYS A 155 -2.21 -9.31 0.93
C LYS A 155 -2.74 -9.20 2.36
N TYR A 156 -3.21 -8.02 2.77
CA TYR A 156 -3.62 -7.79 4.16
C TYR A 156 -5.12 -7.98 4.34
N PHE A 157 -5.92 -7.53 3.38
CA PHE A 157 -7.38 -7.53 3.49
C PHE A 157 -8.05 -8.73 2.81
N GLY A 158 -7.33 -9.52 2.02
CA GLY A 158 -7.89 -10.69 1.31
C GLY A 158 -8.87 -10.33 0.19
N TYR A 159 -8.90 -9.06 -0.24
CA TYR A 159 -9.79 -8.61 -1.30
C TYR A 159 -9.16 -8.88 -2.67
N ASN A 160 -9.84 -9.66 -3.50
CA ASN A 160 -9.38 -10.05 -4.85
C ASN A 160 -10.12 -9.30 -5.98
N GLY A 161 -11.00 -8.37 -5.63
CA GLY A 161 -11.69 -7.52 -6.60
C GLY A 161 -10.85 -6.32 -7.04
N VAL A 162 -11.50 -5.39 -7.75
CA VAL A 162 -10.89 -4.15 -8.23
C VAL A 162 -11.54 -2.97 -7.52
N LEU A 163 -10.73 -2.17 -6.81
CA LEU A 163 -11.20 -0.96 -6.14
C LEU A 163 -11.46 0.16 -7.17
N ASN A 164 -12.68 0.68 -7.13
CA ASN A 164 -13.18 1.82 -7.91
C ASN A 164 -14.33 2.50 -7.14
N GLY A 165 -14.98 3.49 -7.77
CA GLY A 165 -16.07 4.22 -7.13
C GLY A 165 -17.24 3.32 -6.66
N ASP A 166 -17.58 2.31 -7.45
CA ASP A 166 -18.72 1.41 -7.20
C ASP A 166 -18.42 0.37 -6.10
N THR A 167 -17.17 -0.09 -6.00
CA THR A 167 -16.74 -1.10 -5.01
C THR A 167 -16.23 -0.48 -3.71
N ALA A 168 -16.11 0.84 -3.63
CA ALA A 168 -15.57 1.54 -2.47
C ALA A 168 -16.29 1.21 -1.16
N GLU A 169 -17.62 1.05 -1.18
CA GLU A 169 -18.37 0.70 0.03
C GLU A 169 -18.06 -0.72 0.53
N GLU A 170 -18.00 -1.69 -0.37
CA GLU A 170 -17.63 -3.07 -0.05
C GLU A 170 -16.24 -3.13 0.56
N VAL A 171 -15.26 -2.48 -0.10
CA VAL A 171 -13.86 -2.46 0.36
C VAL A 171 -13.73 -1.73 1.70
N TRP A 172 -14.40 -0.60 1.87
CA TRP A 172 -14.43 0.13 3.14
C TRP A 172 -14.91 -0.77 4.29
N ASN A 173 -16.04 -1.44 4.11
CA ASN A 173 -16.63 -2.30 5.14
C ASN A 173 -15.72 -3.49 5.46
N LEU A 174 -15.19 -4.17 4.44
CA LEU A 174 -14.27 -5.30 4.61
C LEU A 174 -12.99 -4.90 5.37
N CYS A 175 -12.36 -3.81 4.94
CA CYS A 175 -11.09 -3.40 5.50
C CYS A 175 -11.24 -2.92 6.94
N ASN A 176 -12.30 -2.14 7.22
CA ASN A 176 -12.55 -1.65 8.57
C ASN A 176 -12.93 -2.77 9.53
N ASP A 177 -13.72 -3.75 9.09
CA ASP A 177 -14.02 -4.93 9.91
C ASP A 177 -12.73 -5.66 10.34
N LYS A 178 -11.81 -5.89 9.39
CA LYS A 178 -10.50 -6.47 9.69
C LYS A 178 -9.66 -5.59 10.62
N LEU A 179 -9.58 -4.28 10.35
CA LEU A 179 -8.84 -3.33 11.20
C LEU A 179 -9.37 -3.29 12.63
N GLN A 180 -10.66 -3.53 12.86
CA GLN A 180 -11.25 -3.50 14.20
C GLN A 180 -11.18 -4.86 14.92
N HIS A 181 -11.31 -5.97 14.20
CA HIS A 181 -11.52 -7.28 14.82
C HIS A 181 -10.34 -8.25 14.68
N ASP A 182 -9.43 -8.05 13.73
CA ASP A 182 -8.25 -8.91 13.59
C ASP A 182 -7.13 -8.42 14.54
N PRO A 183 -6.68 -9.25 15.50
CA PRO A 183 -5.60 -8.87 16.41
C PRO A 183 -4.28 -8.58 15.68
N LYS A 184 -4.08 -9.12 14.48
CA LYS A 184 -2.86 -8.89 13.68
C LYS A 184 -2.90 -7.61 12.85
N MET A 185 -4.01 -6.88 12.83
CA MET A 185 -4.15 -5.60 12.12
C MET A 185 -3.71 -4.40 12.98
N THR A 186 -2.55 -4.54 13.60
CA THR A 186 -1.82 -3.47 14.30
C THR A 186 -0.51 -3.19 13.58
N VAL A 187 0.21 -2.13 13.93
CA VAL A 187 1.50 -1.79 13.29
C VAL A 187 2.49 -2.97 13.38
N ARG A 188 2.67 -3.58 14.56
CA ARG A 188 3.56 -4.75 14.70
C ARG A 188 3.00 -5.96 13.97
N GLY A 189 1.69 -6.19 14.04
CA GLY A 189 1.06 -7.31 13.35
C GLY A 189 1.20 -7.22 11.82
N LEU A 190 1.18 -6.02 11.23
CA LEU A 190 1.43 -5.81 9.80
C LEU A 190 2.91 -6.02 9.42
N ILE A 191 3.83 -5.60 10.29
CA ILE A 191 5.29 -5.86 10.15
C ILE A 191 5.57 -7.37 10.17
N GLU A 192 4.96 -8.10 11.13
CA GLU A 192 5.08 -9.56 11.26
C GLU A 192 4.48 -10.30 10.05
N GLN A 193 3.26 -9.92 9.63
CA GLN A 193 2.61 -10.48 8.43
C GLN A 193 3.45 -10.26 7.15
N SER A 194 4.31 -9.24 7.15
CA SER A 194 5.20 -8.92 6.05
C SER A 194 6.53 -9.66 6.11
N ASN A 195 6.78 -10.49 7.12
CA ASN A 195 8.04 -11.20 7.35
C ASN A 195 9.25 -10.24 7.42
N VAL A 196 9.08 -9.09 8.08
CA VAL A 196 10.16 -8.10 8.24
C VAL A 196 11.10 -8.54 9.35
N ALA A 197 12.38 -8.70 9.04
CA ALA A 197 13.42 -9.04 10.00
C ALA A 197 14.10 -7.82 10.63
N MET A 198 14.09 -6.67 9.93
CA MET A 198 14.72 -5.44 10.41
C MET A 198 14.06 -4.23 9.75
N VAL A 199 13.84 -3.19 10.57
CA VAL A 199 13.37 -1.86 10.16
C VAL A 199 14.44 -0.83 10.55
N GLY A 200 14.88 -0.02 9.60
CA GLY A 200 15.70 1.17 9.82
C GLY A 200 14.85 2.42 9.66
N THR A 201 14.52 3.11 10.75
CA THR A 201 13.79 4.38 10.71
C THR A 201 14.73 5.53 10.33
N THR A 202 14.14 6.69 10.03
CA THR A 202 14.88 7.92 9.73
C THR A 202 14.58 8.95 10.80
N ASP A 203 15.59 9.29 11.57
CA ASP A 203 15.50 10.17 12.75
C ASP A 203 16.46 11.35 12.59
N ASP A 204 16.06 12.52 13.09
CA ASP A 204 16.92 13.70 13.11
C ASP A 204 18.05 13.52 14.15
N PRO A 205 19.28 14.01 13.90
CA PRO A 205 20.36 13.97 14.89
C PRO A 205 20.02 14.54 16.28
N ILE A 206 19.02 15.41 16.40
CA ILE A 206 18.59 15.98 17.69
C ILE A 206 17.51 15.16 18.41
N ASP A 207 16.96 14.12 17.76
CA ASP A 207 15.90 13.31 18.34
C ASP A 207 16.39 12.51 19.55
N SER A 208 15.51 12.32 20.54
CA SER A 208 15.84 11.64 21.80
C SER A 208 16.09 10.14 21.64
N LEU A 209 15.59 9.56 20.53
CA LEU A 209 15.51 8.12 20.24
C LEU A 209 14.86 7.32 21.38
N GLU A 210 13.92 7.93 22.12
CA GLU A 210 13.30 7.29 23.28
C GLU A 210 12.50 6.04 22.89
N TRP A 211 11.81 6.08 21.76
CA TRP A 211 10.96 5.01 21.28
C TRP A 211 11.79 3.80 20.86
N HIS A 212 12.97 4.01 20.25
CA HIS A 212 13.92 2.93 19.95
C HIS A 212 14.45 2.25 21.21
N LYS A 213 14.74 3.02 22.27
CA LYS A 213 15.17 2.45 23.56
C LYS A 213 14.05 1.60 24.15
N LYS A 214 12.81 2.12 24.15
CA LYS A 214 11.62 1.40 24.61
C LYS A 214 11.38 0.10 23.82
N ILE A 215 11.48 0.14 22.48
CA ILE A 215 11.36 -1.06 21.63
C ILE A 215 12.46 -2.09 21.97
N LYS A 216 13.69 -1.64 22.20
CA LYS A 216 14.80 -2.52 22.58
C LYS A 216 14.61 -3.19 23.95
N GLU A 217 13.93 -2.50 24.87
CA GLU A 217 13.67 -2.96 26.23
C GLU A 217 12.37 -3.77 26.35
N ASP A 218 11.54 -3.78 25.31
CA ASP A 218 10.30 -4.54 25.21
C ASP A 218 10.60 -6.04 25.01
N PRO A 219 10.19 -6.92 25.95
CA PRO A 219 10.59 -8.33 26.00
C PRO A 219 10.02 -9.24 24.90
#